data_AF-A0A7X8ZHV4-F1
#
_entry.id   AF-A0A7X8ZHV4-F1
#
_cell.length_a   1.000
_cell.length_b   1.000
_cell.length_c   1.000
_cell.angle_alpha   90.00
_cell.angle_beta   90.00
_cell.angle_gamma   90.00
#
_symmetry.space_group_name_H-M   'P 1'
#
loop_
_entity.id
_entity.type
_entity.pdbx_description
1 polymer ?
#
loop_
_entity_poly.entity_id
_entity_poly.type
_entity_poly.pdbx_seq_one_letter_code
_entity_poly.pdbx_strand_id
1 'polypeptide(L)'
;MNKMRFGALLLNAKNQLGLYLSHRVVLALPEDGCPQALSQAEFAANRVFAFQAVAYPFAESLLKALQTKQIFHNNKETTKFLLDLPENVKGNDLYMHIKQKYNVELEDFSIRVPKSDKKTNPEQWSRHMQDYDYQNEFLKKFEAEKKLYKRPNILVCGYTGSGKTSLIQAMLGEDLVPSEAIGVGQPKTMGYDCYENNMVRIFDSRGLELGETEEEFLDQTKSFLRERQADLNNVDEHIHLVWYTIQGSGARVTKCDLELIKNIFSEQNVLIAFTKADLMRNSQRESMKQVLLEAGIDTDRIFFTSDIEGGSQGCMELMHKSLEMLPEAYKDAFIEAQRLALELRIRAVYDKAKKAKSIIATATAAAGGIGATPIPLSDAALLIPIQVTMIASLAALYGLREEAVKQAALPFLAKVAGIFAATSLLKLLPVLGSAVNAAVAASITGAMGLYVKNNFEQYALAKVKGEPTPEFSFNAELFKQFFNEYEKKSLN
;
A
#
# COMPACT_ATOMS: atom_id res chain seq x y z
N MET A 1 -0.88 22.28 -8.66
CA MET A 1 -0.32 21.31 -7.68
C MET A 1 -0.10 22.05 -6.36
N ASN A 2 -0.69 21.60 -5.25
CA ASN A 2 -0.77 22.42 -4.02
C ASN A 2 0.46 22.33 -3.09
N LYS A 3 1.36 21.35 -3.23
CA LYS A 3 2.64 21.31 -2.50
C LYS A 3 3.70 20.59 -3.35
N MET A 4 4.80 21.26 -3.72
CA MET A 4 6.00 20.61 -4.29
C MET A 4 6.85 20.05 -3.15
N ARG A 5 7.30 18.80 -3.29
CA ARG A 5 8.10 18.11 -2.28
C ARG A 5 9.59 18.17 -2.63
N PHE A 6 10.42 18.38 -1.61
CA PHE A 6 11.87 18.28 -1.73
C PHE A 6 12.28 16.95 -2.38
N GLY A 7 13.21 17.00 -3.34
CA GLY A 7 13.65 15.84 -4.11
C GLY A 7 12.69 15.43 -5.23
N ALA A 8 11.63 16.20 -5.53
CA ALA A 8 10.77 15.88 -6.67
C ALA A 8 11.53 15.97 -8.00
N LEU A 9 11.29 15.01 -8.89
CA LEU A 9 11.93 14.97 -10.20
C LEU A 9 11.10 15.76 -11.22
N LEU A 10 11.70 16.82 -11.72
CA LEU A 10 11.12 17.79 -12.64
C LEU A 10 11.64 17.59 -14.06
N LEU A 11 10.81 17.92 -15.04
CA LEU A 11 11.18 18.05 -16.44
C LEU A 11 10.81 19.43 -16.96
N ASN A 12 11.71 20.00 -17.77
CA ASN A 12 11.42 21.19 -18.54
C ASN A 12 10.96 20.85 -19.97
N ALA A 13 10.65 21.90 -20.75
CA ALA A 13 10.20 21.77 -22.14
C ALA A 13 11.24 21.12 -23.07
N LYS A 14 12.52 21.09 -22.67
CA LYS A 14 13.62 20.44 -23.41
C LYS A 14 13.85 19.00 -22.97
N ASN A 15 12.95 18.41 -22.17
CA ASN A 15 13.12 17.09 -21.54
C ASN A 15 14.34 16.97 -20.60
N GLN A 16 14.93 18.09 -20.18
CA GLN A 16 16.01 18.06 -19.21
C GLN A 16 15.45 17.74 -17.83
N LEU A 17 16.15 16.88 -17.09
CA LEU A 17 15.80 16.52 -15.73
C LEU A 17 16.31 17.57 -14.74
N GLY A 18 15.57 17.73 -13.66
CA GLY A 18 15.99 18.53 -12.53
C GLY A 18 15.42 18.01 -11.23
N LEU A 19 16.15 18.17 -10.13
CA LEU A 19 15.65 17.85 -8.80
C LEU A 19 15.19 19.12 -8.10
N TYR A 20 13.94 19.13 -7.68
CA TYR A 20 13.39 20.20 -6.87
C TYR A 20 14.06 20.20 -5.50
N LEU A 21 14.88 21.21 -5.22
CA LEU A 21 15.49 21.39 -3.90
C LEU A 21 14.70 22.38 -3.05
N SER A 22 14.12 23.42 -3.65
CA SER A 22 13.25 24.36 -2.96
C SER A 22 12.46 25.21 -3.95
N HIS A 23 11.58 26.08 -3.43
CA HIS A 23 10.86 27.06 -4.23
C HIS A 23 11.78 28.04 -4.98
N ARG A 24 13.09 28.07 -4.66
CA ARG A 24 14.09 28.94 -5.31
C ARG A 24 15.06 28.19 -6.19
N VAL A 25 15.31 26.91 -5.94
CA VAL A 25 16.43 26.16 -6.56
C VAL A 25 15.98 24.82 -7.11
N VAL A 26 16.38 24.55 -8.34
CA VAL A 26 16.35 23.24 -9.00
C VAL A 26 17.77 22.84 -9.32
N LEU A 27 18.16 21.61 -8.96
CA LEU A 27 19.41 21.03 -9.44
C LEU A 27 19.17 20.44 -10.82
N ALA A 28 19.52 21.18 -11.87
CA ALA A 28 19.42 20.72 -13.24
C ALA A 28 20.47 19.64 -13.54
N LEU A 29 20.02 18.57 -14.20
CA LEU A 29 20.83 17.43 -14.63
C LEU A 29 20.88 17.46 -16.18
N PRO A 30 21.74 18.29 -16.79
CA PRO A 30 21.88 18.31 -18.25
C PRO A 30 22.39 16.97 -18.81
N GLU A 31 22.11 16.66 -20.08
CA GLU A 31 22.61 15.42 -20.70
C GLU A 31 24.15 15.40 -20.75
N ASP A 32 24.77 16.55 -20.97
CA ASP A 32 26.22 16.76 -20.99
C ASP A 32 26.64 17.85 -19.98
N GLY A 33 27.78 17.66 -19.31
CA GLY A 33 28.35 18.61 -18.33
C GLY A 33 28.10 18.24 -16.86
N CYS A 34 28.36 19.16 -15.94
CA CYS A 34 28.11 18.99 -14.50
C CYS A 34 26.68 19.42 -14.12
N PRO A 35 26.10 18.93 -13.01
CA PRO A 35 24.84 19.42 -12.48
C PRO A 35 24.93 20.92 -12.17
N GLN A 36 23.87 21.67 -12.45
CA GLN A 36 23.83 23.11 -12.22
C GLN A 36 22.66 23.45 -11.29
N ALA A 37 22.92 24.26 -10.26
CA ALA A 37 21.85 24.85 -9.46
C ALA A 37 21.25 26.03 -10.24
N LEU A 38 20.02 25.88 -10.72
CA LEU A 38 19.28 26.90 -11.45
C LEU A 38 18.10 27.37 -10.63
N SER A 39 17.66 28.61 -10.86
CA SER A 39 16.38 29.07 -10.31
C SER A 39 15.22 28.35 -10.99
N GLN A 40 14.04 28.35 -10.35
CA GLN A 40 12.82 27.81 -10.95
C GLN A 40 12.48 28.46 -12.30
N ALA A 41 12.73 29.77 -12.42
CA ALA A 41 12.49 30.52 -13.64
C ALA A 41 13.48 30.15 -14.76
N GLU A 42 14.75 29.89 -14.41
CA GLU A 42 15.78 29.49 -15.38
C GLU A 42 15.60 28.04 -15.84
N PHE A 43 15.27 27.13 -14.93
CA PHE A 43 15.01 25.74 -15.29
C PHE A 43 13.68 25.57 -16.03
N ALA A 44 12.67 26.36 -15.67
CA ALA A 44 11.34 26.40 -16.29
C ALA A 44 10.69 25.01 -16.41
N ALA A 45 10.60 24.30 -15.28
CA ALA A 45 9.92 23.01 -15.22
C ALA A 45 8.44 23.16 -15.62
N ASN A 46 7.97 22.26 -16.47
CA ASN A 46 6.58 22.19 -16.89
C ASN A 46 5.93 20.83 -16.60
N ARG A 47 6.74 19.82 -16.29
CA ARG A 47 6.27 18.48 -15.92
C ARG A 47 6.96 17.95 -14.67
N VAL A 48 6.25 17.14 -13.90
CA VAL A 48 6.76 16.52 -12.67
C VAL A 48 6.27 15.09 -12.58
N PHE A 49 7.11 14.20 -12.07
CA PHE A 49 6.67 12.86 -11.72
C PHE A 49 5.79 12.93 -10.48
N ALA A 50 4.54 12.51 -10.63
CA ALA A 50 3.52 12.58 -9.61
C ALA A 50 2.78 11.25 -9.49
N PHE A 51 2.20 11.03 -8.31
CA PHE A 51 1.20 10.00 -8.10
C PHE A 51 -0.05 10.70 -7.60
N GLN A 52 -1.16 10.55 -8.33
CA GLN A 52 -2.44 11.21 -8.01
C GLN A 52 -2.29 12.72 -7.76
N ALA A 53 -1.65 13.45 -8.68
CA ALA A 53 -1.44 14.90 -8.60
C ALA A 53 -0.56 15.41 -7.43
N VAL A 54 0.22 14.54 -6.80
CA VAL A 54 1.24 14.89 -5.80
C VAL A 54 2.63 14.50 -6.30
N ALA A 55 3.56 15.46 -6.36
CA ALA A 55 4.93 15.21 -6.79
C ALA A 55 5.62 14.15 -5.92
N TYR A 56 6.22 13.15 -6.57
CA TYR A 56 6.93 12.06 -5.94
C TYR A 56 8.34 12.49 -5.51
N PRO A 57 8.69 12.41 -4.21
CA PRO A 57 10.01 12.80 -3.72
C PRO A 57 11.03 11.66 -3.92
N PHE A 58 12.12 11.90 -4.65
CA PHE A 58 13.24 10.96 -4.82
C PHE A 58 14.33 11.13 -3.74
N ALA A 59 13.93 11.52 -2.53
CA ALA A 59 14.85 11.94 -1.47
C ALA A 59 15.79 10.81 -0.97
N GLU A 60 15.34 9.56 -0.92
CA GLU A 60 16.18 8.44 -0.49
C GLU A 60 17.34 8.16 -1.46
N SER A 61 17.11 8.30 -2.76
CA SER A 61 18.15 8.08 -3.77
C SER A 61 19.20 9.20 -3.77
N LEU A 62 18.76 10.44 -3.49
CA LEU A 62 19.64 11.57 -3.19
C LEU A 62 20.52 11.31 -1.97
N LEU A 63 19.94 10.79 -0.88
CA LEU A 63 20.68 10.46 0.34
C LEU A 63 21.71 9.34 0.12
N LYS A 64 21.34 8.31 -0.66
CA LYS A 64 22.25 7.23 -1.04
C LYS A 64 23.47 7.76 -1.81
N ALA A 65 23.28 8.77 -2.67
CA ALA A 65 24.36 9.37 -3.46
C ALA A 65 25.34 10.16 -2.59
N LEU A 66 24.83 10.84 -1.56
CA LEU A 66 25.65 11.59 -0.62
C LEU A 66 26.47 10.65 0.29
N GLN A 67 25.94 9.47 0.60
CA GLN A 67 26.61 8.50 1.49
C GLN A 67 27.70 7.67 0.80
N THR A 68 27.62 7.44 -0.51
CA THR A 68 28.57 6.56 -1.22
C THR A 68 29.93 7.21 -1.52
N LYS A 69 30.11 8.52 -1.26
CA LYS A 69 31.31 9.30 -1.62
C LYS A 69 31.75 9.10 -3.08
N GLN A 70 30.83 8.70 -3.94
CA GLN A 70 31.13 8.36 -5.31
C GLN A 70 31.27 9.64 -6.13
N ILE A 71 32.38 9.77 -6.84
CA ILE A 71 32.59 10.89 -7.76
C ILE A 71 31.92 10.51 -9.07
N PHE A 72 30.91 11.26 -9.47
CA PHE A 72 30.27 11.10 -10.78
C PHE A 72 31.00 11.97 -11.79
N HIS A 73 31.42 11.38 -12.90
CA HIS A 73 32.19 12.08 -13.93
C HIS A 73 31.30 12.73 -14.99
N ASN A 74 30.03 12.32 -15.07
CA ASN A 74 29.04 12.88 -15.96
C ASN A 74 27.63 12.70 -15.39
N ASN A 75 26.68 13.51 -15.88
CA ASN A 75 25.30 13.48 -15.40
C ASN A 75 24.53 12.20 -15.75
N LYS A 76 24.99 11.44 -16.75
CA LYS A 76 24.40 10.13 -17.06
C LYS A 76 24.66 9.14 -15.93
N GLU A 77 25.85 9.14 -15.36
CA GLU A 77 26.17 8.37 -14.14
C GLU A 77 25.37 8.88 -12.95
N THR A 78 25.30 10.19 -12.74
CA THR A 78 24.52 10.79 -11.65
C THR A 78 23.03 10.44 -11.75
N THR A 79 22.44 10.53 -12.95
CA THR A 79 21.03 10.23 -13.21
C THR A 79 20.75 8.74 -13.02
N LYS A 80 21.62 7.86 -13.54
CA LYS A 80 21.49 6.41 -13.34
C LYS A 80 21.62 6.02 -11.90
N PHE A 81 22.54 6.62 -11.16
CA PHE A 81 22.73 6.35 -9.75
C PHE A 81 21.53 6.87 -8.93
N LEU A 82 21.13 8.12 -9.13
CA LEU A 82 20.01 8.75 -8.41
C LEU A 82 18.65 8.12 -8.71
N LEU A 83 18.50 7.44 -9.83
CA LEU A 83 17.26 6.75 -10.19
C LEU A 83 17.42 5.22 -10.12
N ASP A 84 18.59 4.77 -9.70
CA ASP A 84 18.97 3.36 -9.55
C ASP A 84 18.60 2.55 -10.82
N LEU A 85 19.02 3.08 -11.98
CA LEU A 85 18.72 2.56 -13.30
C LEU A 85 19.77 1.54 -13.77
N PRO A 86 19.35 0.49 -14.49
CA PRO A 86 20.27 -0.40 -15.18
C PRO A 86 21.18 0.35 -16.18
N GLU A 87 22.43 -0.11 -16.34
CA GLU A 87 23.42 0.59 -17.19
C GLU A 87 23.01 0.71 -18.67
N ASN A 88 22.14 -0.18 -19.14
CA ASN A 88 21.68 -0.28 -20.52
C ASN A 88 20.47 0.60 -20.87
N VAL A 89 19.87 1.32 -19.91
CA VAL A 89 18.73 2.21 -20.17
C VAL A 89 19.19 3.44 -20.98
N LYS A 90 18.59 3.65 -22.16
CA LYS A 90 18.78 4.83 -23.02
C LYS A 90 17.69 5.88 -22.75
N GLY A 91 17.96 7.15 -23.06
CA GLY A 91 17.16 8.31 -22.63
C GLY A 91 15.64 8.20 -22.82
N ASN A 92 15.14 7.57 -23.88
CA ASN A 92 13.70 7.40 -24.12
C ASN A 92 13.04 6.28 -23.26
N ASP A 93 13.82 5.33 -22.74
CA ASP A 93 13.32 4.24 -21.88
C ASP A 93 13.26 4.64 -20.40
N LEU A 94 13.83 5.82 -20.07
CA LEU A 94 13.93 6.35 -18.72
C LEU A 94 12.54 6.58 -18.08
N TYR A 95 11.64 7.23 -18.81
CA TYR A 95 10.28 7.50 -18.35
C TYR A 95 9.53 6.21 -18.03
N MET A 96 9.62 5.22 -18.93
CA MET A 96 8.96 3.93 -18.74
C MET A 96 9.52 3.18 -17.53
N HIS A 97 10.83 3.26 -17.31
CA HIS A 97 11.47 2.64 -16.15
C HIS A 97 11.05 3.31 -14.84
N ILE A 98 11.02 4.65 -14.79
CA ILE A 98 10.58 5.40 -13.60
C ILE A 98 9.10 5.08 -13.31
N LYS A 99 8.25 5.07 -14.34
CA LYS A 99 6.84 4.71 -14.23
C LYS A 99 6.65 3.30 -13.67
N GLN A 100 7.38 2.31 -14.20
CA GLN A 100 7.27 0.92 -13.76
C GLN A 100 7.82 0.70 -12.35
N LYS A 101 8.93 1.34 -12.02
CA LYS A 101 9.64 1.14 -10.75
C LYS A 101 8.99 1.85 -9.58
N TYR A 102 8.56 3.10 -9.79
CA TYR A 102 8.03 3.96 -8.73
C TYR A 102 6.51 4.14 -8.80
N ASN A 103 5.84 3.55 -9.81
CA ASN A 103 4.39 3.65 -10.02
C ASN A 103 3.90 5.11 -10.10
N VAL A 104 4.65 5.97 -10.78
CA VAL A 104 4.36 7.41 -10.95
C VAL A 104 4.03 7.74 -12.40
N GLU A 105 3.22 8.77 -12.61
CA GLU A 105 2.93 9.34 -13.93
C GLU A 105 3.62 10.69 -14.10
N LEU A 106 3.94 11.05 -15.35
CA LEU A 106 4.46 12.38 -15.64
C LEU A 106 3.27 13.31 -15.88
N GLU A 107 3.08 14.26 -14.98
CA GLU A 107 1.96 15.21 -15.03
C GLU A 107 2.45 16.62 -15.38
N ASP A 108 1.66 17.34 -16.18
CA ASP A 108 1.87 18.76 -16.43
C ASP A 108 1.54 19.57 -15.18
N PHE A 109 2.36 20.59 -14.89
CA PHE A 109 2.13 21.47 -13.75
C PHE A 109 2.59 22.90 -14.02
N SER A 110 2.06 23.83 -13.22
CA SER A 110 2.47 25.23 -13.21
C SER A 110 2.92 25.64 -11.82
N ILE A 111 4.11 26.23 -11.74
CA ILE A 111 4.69 26.78 -10.51
C ILE A 111 4.34 28.26 -10.45
N ARG A 112 3.76 28.72 -9.32
CA ARG A 112 3.67 30.17 -9.06
C ARG A 112 5.07 30.70 -8.77
N VAL A 113 5.68 31.37 -9.74
CA VAL A 113 6.95 32.08 -9.55
C VAL A 113 6.70 33.32 -8.69
N PRO A 114 7.34 33.48 -7.51
CA PRO A 114 7.23 34.70 -6.73
C PRO A 114 7.71 35.92 -7.53
N LYS A 115 7.06 37.08 -7.38
CA LYS A 115 7.48 38.33 -8.04
C LYS A 115 8.86 38.75 -7.53
N SER A 116 9.86 38.59 -8.39
CA SER A 116 11.21 39.18 -8.39
C SER A 116 11.89 39.45 -7.04
N ASP A 117 12.86 38.62 -6.68
CA ASP A 117 14.02 39.10 -5.91
C ASP A 117 15.09 39.59 -6.89
N LYS A 118 15.70 40.73 -6.56
CA LYS A 118 16.56 41.58 -7.40
C LYS A 118 17.63 40.80 -8.19
N LYS A 119 17.88 41.23 -9.42
CA LYS A 119 19.03 40.84 -10.27
C LYS A 119 20.31 40.81 -9.42
N THR A 120 20.79 39.63 -9.09
CA THR A 120 22.13 39.45 -8.52
C THR A 120 23.13 39.25 -9.66
N ASN A 121 24.29 39.89 -9.54
CA ASN A 121 25.33 39.96 -10.57
C ASN A 121 26.03 38.59 -10.69
N PRO A 122 26.05 37.92 -11.87
CA PRO A 122 26.63 36.58 -12.05
C PRO A 122 28.10 36.46 -11.61
N GLU A 123 28.88 37.52 -11.72
CA GLU A 123 30.31 37.53 -11.35
C GLU A 123 30.55 37.49 -9.83
N GLN A 124 29.58 37.95 -9.03
CA GLN A 124 29.64 37.86 -7.57
C GLN A 124 29.39 36.43 -7.07
N TRP A 125 28.58 35.65 -7.80
CA TRP A 125 28.32 34.25 -7.49
C TRP A 125 29.57 33.39 -7.69
N SER A 126 30.27 33.54 -8.83
CA SER A 126 31.46 32.72 -9.13
C SER A 126 32.58 32.83 -8.09
N ARG A 127 32.74 33.99 -7.42
CA ARG A 127 33.72 34.16 -6.34
C ARG A 127 33.26 33.59 -5.00
N HIS A 128 31.97 33.68 -4.67
CA HIS A 128 31.43 33.06 -3.46
C HIS A 128 31.37 31.53 -3.55
N MET A 129 31.30 30.97 -4.77
CA MET A 129 31.15 29.54 -5.00
C MET A 129 32.41 28.69 -4.77
N GLN A 130 33.61 29.29 -4.73
CA GLN A 130 34.88 28.53 -4.65
C GLN A 130 35.19 28.01 -3.23
N ASP A 131 34.71 28.69 -2.18
CA ASP A 131 34.93 28.33 -0.77
C ASP A 131 33.64 27.89 -0.05
N TYR A 132 32.53 27.78 -0.76
CA TYR A 132 31.24 27.45 -0.16
C TYR A 132 31.07 25.93 -0.06
N ASP A 133 31.03 25.42 1.17
CA ASP A 133 30.84 24.00 1.44
C ASP A 133 29.36 23.62 1.25
N TYR A 134 28.99 23.39 -0.01
CA TYR A 134 27.65 22.97 -0.40
C TYR A 134 27.20 21.72 0.32
N GLN A 135 28.12 20.80 0.63
CA GLN A 135 27.76 19.55 1.29
C GLN A 135 27.33 19.84 2.73
N ASN A 136 28.12 20.59 3.49
CA ASN A 136 27.75 20.93 4.85
C ASN A 136 26.54 21.85 4.93
N GLU A 137 26.38 22.82 4.02
CA GLU A 137 25.19 23.68 4.06
C GLU A 137 23.92 22.94 3.60
N PHE A 138 24.03 22.08 2.59
CA PHE A 138 22.95 21.18 2.20
C PHE A 138 22.57 20.25 3.35
N LEU A 139 23.53 19.55 3.96
CA LEU A 139 23.28 18.65 5.08
C LEU A 139 22.69 19.40 6.27
N LYS A 140 23.15 20.61 6.55
CA LYS A 140 22.59 21.45 7.62
C LYS A 140 21.15 21.87 7.34
N LYS A 141 20.83 22.29 6.11
CA LYS A 141 19.46 22.65 5.70
C LYS A 141 18.56 21.42 5.63
N PHE A 142 19.07 20.29 5.14
CA PHE A 142 18.39 19.01 5.08
C PHE A 142 18.10 18.47 6.49
N GLU A 143 19.06 18.49 7.41
CA GLU A 143 18.85 18.14 8.81
C GLU A 143 17.89 19.11 9.51
N ALA A 144 17.92 20.40 9.16
CA ALA A 144 16.93 21.37 9.65
C ALA A 144 15.52 21.09 9.12
N GLU A 145 15.35 20.71 7.85
CA GLU A 145 14.05 20.30 7.29
C GLU A 145 13.60 18.92 7.79
N LYS A 146 14.52 17.98 8.01
CA LYS A 146 14.24 16.68 8.62
C LYS A 146 13.78 16.83 10.07
N LYS A 147 14.30 17.81 10.81
CA LYS A 147 13.78 18.20 12.13
C LYS A 147 12.36 18.79 12.09
N LEU A 148 11.90 19.27 10.94
CA LEU A 148 10.50 19.68 10.74
C LEU A 148 9.59 18.48 10.43
N TYR A 149 10.14 17.36 9.96
CA TYR A 149 9.41 16.11 9.77
C TYR A 149 9.22 15.39 11.11
N LYS A 150 8.17 15.78 11.82
CA LYS A 150 7.77 15.16 13.08
C LYS A 150 6.90 13.93 12.80
N ARG A 151 7.14 12.85 13.55
CA ARG A 151 6.31 11.63 13.48
C ARG A 151 5.31 11.60 14.64
N PRO A 152 4.08 11.13 14.43
CA PRO A 152 3.15 10.91 15.52
C PRO A 152 3.57 9.68 16.34
N ASN A 153 3.23 9.73 17.61
CA ASN A 153 3.26 8.59 18.53
C ASN A 153 1.82 8.18 18.80
N ILE A 154 1.48 6.93 18.50
CA ILE A 154 0.13 6.39 18.67
C ILE A 154 0.20 5.27 19.70
N LEU A 155 -0.68 5.32 20.69
CA LEU A 155 -0.89 4.25 21.65
C LEU A 155 -2.01 3.34 21.17
N VAL A 156 -1.77 2.03 21.13
CA VAL A 156 -2.80 1.01 20.92
C VAL A 156 -2.99 0.26 22.23
N CYS A 157 -4.20 0.33 22.78
CA CYS A 157 -4.48 -0.18 24.12
C CYS A 157 -5.81 -0.92 24.17
N GLY A 158 -5.91 -1.93 25.03
CA GLY A 158 -7.08 -2.78 25.18
C GLY A 158 -6.71 -4.15 25.71
N TYR A 159 -7.71 -4.96 26.04
CA TYR A 159 -7.54 -6.27 26.67
C TYR A 159 -6.65 -7.22 25.83
N THR A 160 -6.04 -8.21 26.47
CA THR A 160 -5.31 -9.28 25.77
C THR A 160 -6.24 -9.99 24.78
N GLY A 161 -5.77 -10.25 23.56
CA GLY A 161 -6.55 -10.91 22.51
C GLY A 161 -7.55 -10.02 21.75
N SER A 162 -7.70 -8.75 22.15
CA SER A 162 -8.61 -7.79 21.50
C SER A 162 -8.20 -7.35 20.08
N GLY A 163 -7.12 -7.89 19.51
CA GLY A 163 -6.73 -7.62 18.12
C GLY A 163 -5.90 -6.35 17.90
N LYS A 164 -5.17 -5.88 18.91
CA LYS A 164 -4.29 -4.70 18.86
C LYS A 164 -3.22 -4.79 17.77
N THR A 165 -2.37 -5.80 17.85
CA THR A 165 -1.30 -6.03 16.88
C THR A 165 -1.84 -6.27 15.47
N SER A 166 -2.92 -7.03 15.33
CA SER A 166 -3.62 -7.23 14.05
C SER A 166 -4.16 -5.93 13.47
N LEU A 167 -4.71 -5.04 14.31
CA LEU A 167 -5.17 -3.71 13.87
C LEU A 167 -4.00 -2.85 13.39
N ILE A 168 -2.87 -2.84 14.12
CA ILE A 168 -1.67 -2.10 13.71
C ILE A 168 -1.19 -2.58 12.34
N GLN A 169 -1.07 -3.89 12.16
CA GLN A 169 -0.63 -4.48 10.90
C GLN A 169 -1.61 -4.19 9.74
N ALA A 170 -2.93 -4.26 10.01
CA ALA A 170 -3.95 -3.95 9.02
C ALA A 170 -3.92 -2.47 8.58
N MET A 171 -3.42 -1.57 9.41
CA MET A 171 -3.43 -0.12 9.19
C MET A 171 -2.10 0.42 8.66
N LEU A 172 -0.98 -0.15 9.11
CA LEU A 172 0.38 0.37 8.88
C LEU A 172 1.30 -0.66 8.19
N GLY A 173 0.82 -1.86 7.92
CA GLY A 173 1.52 -2.89 7.15
C GLY A 173 2.48 -3.76 7.98
N GLU A 174 2.89 -4.87 7.37
CA GLU A 174 3.79 -5.87 7.99
C GLU A 174 5.23 -5.38 8.12
N ASP A 175 5.63 -4.37 7.35
CA ASP A 175 6.97 -3.79 7.41
C ASP A 175 7.23 -3.04 8.72
N LEU A 176 6.17 -2.52 9.36
CA LEU A 176 6.26 -1.89 10.68
C LEU A 176 6.16 -2.92 11.81
N VAL A 177 5.25 -3.90 11.66
CA VAL A 177 4.99 -4.95 12.65
C VAL A 177 5.11 -6.32 11.97
N PRO A 178 6.19 -7.07 12.25
CA PRO A 178 6.37 -8.41 11.68
C PRO A 178 5.25 -9.36 12.07
N SER A 179 4.88 -10.28 11.19
CA SER A 179 3.81 -11.26 11.44
C SER A 179 4.09 -12.16 12.65
N GLU A 180 5.35 -12.36 13.02
CA GLU A 180 5.76 -13.10 14.21
C GLU A 180 5.47 -12.36 15.53
N ALA A 181 5.30 -11.03 15.48
CA ALA A 181 4.93 -10.23 16.64
C ALA A 181 3.46 -10.45 17.05
N ILE A 182 2.64 -11.07 16.18
CA ILE A 182 1.26 -11.43 16.50
C ILE A 182 1.27 -12.59 17.50
N GLY A 183 1.00 -12.28 18.76
CA GLY A 183 0.84 -13.27 19.82
C GLY A 183 2.11 -13.62 20.61
N VAL A 184 3.26 -13.02 20.28
CA VAL A 184 4.49 -13.14 21.08
C VAL A 184 5.28 -11.82 21.01
N GLY A 185 5.38 -11.09 22.13
CA GLY A 185 6.20 -9.88 22.23
C GLY A 185 7.16 -9.95 23.41
N GLN A 186 8.47 -9.86 23.16
CA GLN A 186 9.45 -9.55 24.21
C GLN A 186 9.69 -8.03 24.22
N PRO A 187 9.32 -7.32 25.31
CA PRO A 187 9.27 -5.87 25.32
C PRO A 187 10.64 -5.19 25.36
N LYS A 188 10.74 -4.06 24.66
CA LYS A 188 11.84 -3.09 24.84
C LYS A 188 11.54 -2.06 25.94
N THR A 189 10.27 -1.86 26.30
CA THR A 189 9.79 -0.96 27.36
C THR A 189 8.85 -1.73 28.29
N MET A 190 8.96 -1.60 29.61
CA MET A 190 8.13 -2.35 30.57
C MET A 190 6.63 -2.27 30.23
N GLY A 191 6.04 -3.37 29.74
CA GLY A 191 4.61 -3.52 29.46
C GLY A 191 4.11 -3.02 28.09
N TYR A 192 4.98 -2.41 27.27
CA TYR A 192 4.61 -1.88 25.95
C TYR A 192 5.64 -2.25 24.88
N ASP A 193 5.16 -2.84 23.80
CA ASP A 193 5.97 -3.03 22.60
C ASP A 193 6.02 -1.74 21.79
N CYS A 194 7.20 -1.40 21.29
CA CYS A 194 7.42 -0.19 20.50
C CYS A 194 7.82 -0.57 19.08
N TYR A 195 6.95 -0.22 18.13
CA TYR A 195 7.18 -0.38 16.69
C TYR A 195 7.36 1.01 16.08
N GLU A 196 8.50 1.28 15.44
CA GLU A 196 8.78 2.61 14.91
C GLU A 196 9.50 2.59 13.56
N ASN A 197 9.20 3.61 12.76
CA ASN A 197 9.95 3.97 11.57
C ASN A 197 10.12 5.50 11.52
N ASN A 198 10.61 6.03 10.39
CA ASN A 198 10.82 7.46 10.22
C ASN A 198 9.51 8.28 10.20
N MET A 199 8.37 7.62 10.00
CA MET A 199 7.07 8.25 9.73
C MET A 199 6.06 8.12 10.87
N VAL A 200 6.17 7.07 11.71
CA VAL A 200 5.24 6.81 12.82
C VAL A 200 5.92 5.97 13.91
N ARG A 201 5.49 6.16 15.16
CA ARG A 201 5.81 5.30 16.29
C ARG A 201 4.53 4.78 16.94
N ILE A 202 4.47 3.48 17.16
CA ILE A 202 3.34 2.78 17.76
C ILE A 202 3.78 2.14 19.07
N PHE A 203 3.00 2.39 20.11
CA PHE A 203 3.11 1.70 21.39
C PHE A 203 1.94 0.72 21.51
N ASP A 204 2.22 -0.57 21.43
CA ASP A 204 1.23 -1.63 21.62
C ASP A 204 1.27 -2.09 23.09
N SER A 205 0.17 -1.93 23.81
CA SER A 205 0.10 -2.43 25.19
C SER A 205 0.04 -3.96 25.20
N ARG A 206 0.52 -4.63 26.25
CA ARG A 206 0.22 -6.07 26.39
C ARG A 206 -1.29 -6.30 26.60
N GLY A 207 -1.95 -5.32 27.21
CA GLY A 207 -3.33 -5.41 27.65
C GLY A 207 -3.42 -6.10 29.01
N LEU A 208 -4.63 -6.22 29.55
CA LEU A 208 -4.86 -6.94 30.80
C LEU A 208 -4.49 -8.43 30.63
N GLU A 209 -3.39 -8.88 31.24
CA GLU A 209 -2.92 -10.27 31.15
C GLU A 209 -3.55 -11.19 32.21
N LEU A 210 -3.41 -12.51 32.01
CA LEU A 210 -3.90 -13.50 32.98
C LEU A 210 -3.16 -13.35 34.31
N GLY A 211 -3.88 -12.92 35.33
CA GLY A 211 -3.35 -12.70 36.69
C GLY A 211 -3.21 -11.23 37.06
N GLU A 212 -3.37 -10.30 36.11
CA GLU A 212 -3.47 -8.87 36.39
C GLU A 212 -4.92 -8.47 36.69
N THR A 213 -5.07 -7.46 37.54
CA THR A 213 -6.35 -6.83 37.85
C THR A 213 -6.62 -5.63 36.95
N GLU A 214 -7.90 -5.28 36.77
CA GLU A 214 -8.27 -4.06 36.04
C GLU A 214 -7.66 -2.80 36.65
N GLU A 215 -7.49 -2.75 37.98
CA GLU A 215 -6.85 -1.64 38.70
C GLU A 215 -5.36 -1.51 38.35
N GLU A 216 -4.62 -2.62 38.34
CA GLU A 216 -3.22 -2.63 37.91
C GLU A 216 -3.07 -2.16 36.45
N PHE A 217 -3.96 -2.61 35.56
CA PHE A 217 -3.93 -2.19 34.16
C PHE A 217 -4.22 -0.69 33.99
N LEU A 218 -5.18 -0.15 34.76
CA LEU A 218 -5.47 1.29 34.81
C LEU A 218 -4.25 2.09 35.28
N ASP A 219 -3.62 1.66 36.38
CA ASP A 219 -2.47 2.35 36.97
C ASP A 219 -1.24 2.29 36.07
N GLN A 220 -0.97 1.15 35.44
CA GLN A 220 0.09 1.00 34.44
C GLN A 220 -0.13 1.94 33.25
N THR A 221 -1.35 1.97 32.69
CA THR A 221 -1.68 2.83 31.53
C THR A 221 -1.58 4.31 31.89
N LYS A 222 -2.08 4.70 33.07
CA LYS A 222 -2.00 6.06 33.57
C LYS A 222 -0.56 6.51 33.82
N SER A 223 0.27 5.63 34.39
CA SER A 223 1.68 5.91 34.65
C SER A 223 2.47 6.09 33.35
N PHE A 224 2.23 5.20 32.38
CA PHE A 224 2.83 5.28 31.05
C PHE A 224 2.50 6.61 30.35
N LEU A 225 1.22 7.00 30.31
CA LEU A 225 0.82 8.27 29.71
C LEU A 225 1.46 9.45 30.44
N ARG A 226 1.44 9.46 31.77
CA ARG A 226 2.04 10.55 32.56
C ARG A 226 3.52 10.72 32.26
N GLU A 227 4.27 9.63 32.18
CA GLU A 227 5.70 9.67 31.83
C GLU A 227 5.91 10.29 30.44
N ARG A 228 5.10 9.87 29.46
CA ARG A 228 5.22 10.36 28.07
C ARG A 228 4.74 11.79 27.88
N GLN A 229 3.79 12.23 28.68
CA GLN A 229 3.30 13.61 28.64
C GLN A 229 4.07 14.54 29.59
N ALA A 230 5.07 14.04 30.34
CA ALA A 230 5.75 14.79 31.40
C ALA A 230 6.60 15.95 30.87
N ASP A 231 7.30 15.76 29.75
CA ASP A 231 8.19 16.78 29.19
C ASP A 231 7.41 17.74 28.28
N LEU A 232 7.03 18.90 28.83
CA LEU A 232 6.35 19.96 28.08
C LEU A 232 7.25 20.64 27.03
N ASN A 233 8.58 20.50 27.14
CA ASN A 233 9.51 21.05 26.16
C ASN A 233 9.75 20.09 24.99
N ASN A 234 9.34 18.83 25.14
CA ASN A 234 9.47 17.79 24.12
C ASN A 234 8.12 17.13 23.81
N VAL A 235 7.20 17.95 23.30
CA VAL A 235 5.87 17.51 22.84
C VAL A 235 5.94 16.49 21.69
N ASP A 236 7.12 16.26 21.10
CA ASP A 236 7.31 15.28 20.03
C ASP A 236 7.35 13.84 20.57
N GLU A 237 7.59 13.66 21.88
CA GLU A 237 7.57 12.35 22.57
C GLU A 237 6.21 12.02 23.20
N HIS A 238 5.28 12.97 23.17
CA HIS A 238 3.92 12.81 23.72
C HIS A 238 3.14 11.77 22.92
N ILE A 239 2.24 11.04 23.57
CA ILE A 239 1.20 10.29 22.87
C ILE A 239 0.22 11.27 22.19
N HIS A 240 0.17 11.22 20.86
CA HIS A 240 -0.63 12.13 20.04
C HIS A 240 -2.01 11.57 19.71
N LEU A 241 -2.16 10.25 19.71
CA LEU A 241 -3.41 9.55 19.41
C LEU A 241 -3.44 8.22 20.15
N VAL A 242 -4.64 7.76 20.51
CA VAL A 242 -4.92 6.49 21.17
C VAL A 242 -5.96 5.74 20.35
N TRP A 243 -5.64 4.51 19.97
CA TRP A 243 -6.58 3.53 19.47
C TRP A 243 -6.92 2.56 20.58
N TYR A 244 -8.10 2.72 21.18
CA TYR A 244 -8.60 1.81 22.20
C TYR A 244 -9.41 0.68 21.57
N THR A 245 -8.93 -0.55 21.71
CA THR A 245 -9.53 -1.72 21.04
C THR A 245 -10.42 -2.51 21.99
N ILE A 246 -11.64 -2.79 21.54
CA ILE A 246 -12.58 -3.69 22.21
C ILE A 246 -12.88 -4.86 21.28
N GLN A 247 -12.79 -6.09 21.77
CA GLN A 247 -13.06 -7.26 20.93
C GLN A 247 -14.56 -7.36 20.59
N GLY A 248 -14.92 -7.36 19.32
CA GLY A 248 -16.30 -7.49 18.83
C GLY A 248 -16.95 -8.85 19.17
N SER A 249 -16.21 -9.95 18.98
CA SER A 249 -16.67 -11.29 19.34
C SER A 249 -16.72 -11.46 20.86
N GLY A 250 -17.93 -11.39 21.43
CA GLY A 250 -18.13 -11.38 22.89
C GLY A 250 -18.08 -10.00 23.53
N ALA A 251 -18.13 -8.93 22.71
CA ALA A 251 -18.04 -7.54 23.16
C ALA A 251 -18.97 -7.25 24.34
N ARG A 252 -18.36 -6.85 25.46
CA ARG A 252 -18.98 -6.10 26.54
C ARG A 252 -18.06 -4.91 26.79
N VAL A 253 -18.63 -3.72 26.81
CA VAL A 253 -17.95 -2.55 27.35
C VAL A 253 -17.95 -2.68 28.87
N THR A 254 -16.77 -2.82 29.47
CA THR A 254 -16.57 -2.97 30.91
C THR A 254 -16.48 -1.61 31.60
N LYS A 255 -16.47 -1.61 32.94
CA LYS A 255 -16.20 -0.38 33.70
C LYS A 255 -14.76 0.10 33.50
N CYS A 256 -13.81 -0.82 33.40
CA CYS A 256 -12.41 -0.51 33.10
C CYS A 256 -12.27 0.16 31.72
N ASP A 257 -12.97 -0.33 30.70
CA ASP A 257 -13.00 0.32 29.37
C ASP A 257 -13.42 1.79 29.48
N LEU A 258 -14.53 2.05 30.19
CA LEU A 258 -15.06 3.40 30.35
C LEU A 258 -14.12 4.29 31.17
N GLU A 259 -13.47 3.76 32.20
CA GLU A 259 -12.48 4.49 33.00
C GLU A 259 -11.29 4.92 32.15
N LEU A 260 -10.77 4.01 31.32
CA LEU A 260 -9.69 4.32 30.38
C LEU A 260 -10.10 5.41 29.38
N ILE A 261 -11.24 5.20 28.70
CA ILE A 261 -11.71 6.09 27.63
C ILE A 261 -12.06 7.48 28.15
N LYS A 262 -12.65 7.58 29.34
CA LYS A 262 -13.20 8.84 29.86
C LYS A 262 -12.23 9.62 30.75
N ASN A 263 -11.49 8.91 31.60
CA ASN A 263 -10.77 9.54 32.71
C ASN A 263 -9.26 9.46 32.58
N ILE A 264 -8.73 8.53 31.76
CA ILE A 264 -7.29 8.36 31.55
C ILE A 264 -6.84 8.94 30.22
N PHE A 265 -7.55 8.64 29.12
CA PHE A 265 -7.26 9.22 27.81
C PHE A 265 -7.88 10.62 27.67
N SER A 266 -7.31 11.45 26.79
CA SER A 266 -7.93 12.72 26.44
C SER A 266 -9.02 12.50 25.40
N GLU A 267 -10.17 13.14 25.59
CA GLU A 267 -11.28 13.05 24.63
C GLU A 267 -10.84 13.45 23.21
N GLN A 268 -9.91 14.40 23.09
CA GLN A 268 -9.42 14.91 21.81
C GLN A 268 -8.45 13.96 21.08
N ASN A 269 -7.99 12.89 21.72
CA ASN A 269 -6.98 12.00 21.16
C ASN A 269 -7.30 10.51 21.28
N VAL A 270 -8.54 10.11 21.61
CA VAL A 270 -8.92 8.69 21.71
C VAL A 270 -9.98 8.29 20.70
N LEU A 271 -9.72 7.18 20.00
CA LEU A 271 -10.64 6.51 19.08
C LEU A 271 -10.90 5.08 19.55
N ILE A 272 -12.18 4.67 19.53
CA ILE A 272 -12.61 3.35 19.97
C ILE A 272 -12.78 2.45 18.73
N ALA A 273 -12.06 1.34 18.70
CA ALA A 273 -12.10 0.37 17.61
C ALA A 273 -12.65 -0.98 18.12
N PHE A 274 -13.87 -1.33 17.71
CA PHE A 274 -14.40 -2.68 17.86
C PHE A 274 -13.77 -3.60 16.81
N THR A 275 -12.81 -4.41 17.21
CA THR A 275 -12.12 -5.36 16.31
C THR A 275 -12.95 -6.62 16.09
N LYS A 276 -12.59 -7.45 15.11
CA LYS A 276 -13.34 -8.69 14.76
C LYS A 276 -14.83 -8.41 14.51
N ALA A 277 -15.14 -7.23 13.96
CA ALA A 277 -16.51 -6.76 13.81
C ALA A 277 -17.32 -7.59 12.80
N ASP A 278 -16.66 -8.36 11.94
CA ASP A 278 -17.25 -9.32 11.01
C ASP A 278 -17.99 -10.47 11.72
N LEU A 279 -17.65 -10.73 12.99
CA LEU A 279 -18.33 -11.71 13.84
C LEU A 279 -19.54 -11.11 14.59
N MET A 280 -19.82 -9.81 14.44
CA MET A 280 -20.91 -9.13 15.14
C MET A 280 -22.19 -9.04 14.31
N ARG A 281 -23.33 -9.33 14.95
CA ARG A 281 -24.66 -9.02 14.40
C ARG A 281 -24.94 -7.51 14.48
N ASN A 282 -25.77 -6.99 13.58
CA ASN A 282 -26.17 -5.57 13.60
C ASN A 282 -26.75 -5.12 14.95
N SER A 283 -27.56 -5.96 15.61
CA SER A 283 -28.10 -5.67 16.93
C SER A 283 -27.04 -5.54 18.03
N GLN A 284 -25.96 -6.31 17.95
CA GLN A 284 -24.83 -6.21 18.88
C GLN A 284 -24.05 -4.92 18.64
N ARG A 285 -23.83 -4.55 17.37
CA ARG A 285 -23.16 -3.29 17.01
C ARG A 285 -23.92 -2.08 17.59
N GLU A 286 -25.24 -2.07 17.40
CA GLU A 286 -26.09 -0.99 17.90
C GLU A 286 -26.10 -0.92 19.44
N SER A 287 -26.21 -2.08 20.11
CA SER A 287 -26.14 -2.13 21.58
C SER A 287 -24.82 -1.61 22.13
N MET A 288 -23.68 -1.93 21.51
CA MET A 288 -22.38 -1.45 21.97
C MET A 288 -22.20 0.06 21.74
N LYS A 289 -22.66 0.58 20.60
CA LYS A 289 -22.72 2.03 20.35
C LYS A 289 -23.55 2.74 21.41
N GLN A 290 -24.72 2.19 21.73
CA GLN A 290 -25.63 2.77 22.71
C GLN A 290 -25.00 2.85 24.11
N VAL A 291 -24.28 1.82 24.54
CA VAL A 291 -23.56 1.83 25.84
C VAL A 291 -22.50 2.94 25.90
N LEU A 292 -21.75 3.15 24.81
CA LEU A 292 -20.74 4.21 24.74
C LEU A 292 -21.39 5.60 24.68
N LEU A 293 -22.48 5.75 23.92
CA LEU A 293 -23.27 6.98 23.85
C LEU A 293 -23.83 7.39 25.22
N GLU A 294 -24.42 6.44 25.95
CA GLU A 294 -24.93 6.66 27.32
C GLU A 294 -23.81 7.03 28.30
N ALA A 295 -22.58 6.56 28.04
CA ALA A 295 -21.41 6.96 28.79
C ALA A 295 -20.85 8.36 28.39
N GLY A 296 -21.43 9.01 27.38
CA GLY A 296 -21.03 10.33 26.88
C GLY A 296 -19.96 10.30 25.79
N ILE A 297 -19.76 9.16 25.12
CA ILE A 297 -18.78 9.01 24.04
C ILE A 297 -19.46 9.23 22.69
N ASP A 298 -18.97 10.19 21.92
CA ASP A 298 -19.51 10.50 20.60
C ASP A 298 -19.32 9.31 19.62
N THR A 299 -20.38 9.04 18.86
CA THR A 299 -20.38 8.09 17.74
C THR A 299 -19.30 8.33 16.69
N ASP A 300 -18.86 9.57 16.51
CA ASP A 300 -17.78 9.90 15.57
C ASP A 300 -16.40 9.35 15.99
N ARG A 301 -16.28 8.86 17.24
CA ARG A 301 -15.10 8.18 17.79
C ARG A 301 -15.21 6.66 17.78
N ILE A 302 -16.32 6.08 17.29
CA ILE A 302 -16.60 4.64 17.38
C ILE A 302 -16.50 3.98 16.00
N PHE A 303 -15.55 3.05 15.86
CA PHE A 303 -15.25 2.36 14.61
C PHE A 303 -15.43 0.85 14.77
N PHE A 304 -15.94 0.19 13.74
CA PHE A 304 -16.09 -1.26 13.70
C PHE A 304 -15.11 -1.82 12.68
N THR A 305 -14.03 -2.40 13.17
CA THR A 305 -12.90 -2.87 12.37
C THR A 305 -12.85 -4.38 12.25
N SER A 306 -12.38 -4.88 11.11
CA SER A 306 -12.02 -6.28 10.96
C SER A 306 -10.75 -6.42 10.13
N ASP A 307 -9.93 -7.41 10.45
CA ASP A 307 -8.64 -7.69 9.84
C ASP A 307 -8.72 -8.66 8.65
N ILE A 308 -9.90 -8.81 8.02
CA ILE A 308 -10.09 -9.80 6.95
C ILE A 308 -9.10 -9.55 5.80
N GLU A 309 -8.25 -10.55 5.56
CA GLU A 309 -7.21 -10.63 4.52
C GLU A 309 -7.53 -9.82 3.26
N GLY A 310 -6.89 -8.66 3.12
CA GLY A 310 -6.91 -7.89 1.89
C GLY A 310 -7.84 -6.68 1.89
N GLY A 311 -8.56 -6.34 2.95
CA GLY A 311 -9.20 -5.02 3.09
C GLY A 311 -10.10 -4.99 4.30
N SER A 312 -9.70 -4.12 5.21
CA SER A 312 -10.21 -4.04 6.55
C SER A 312 -11.42 -3.12 6.57
N GLN A 313 -12.59 -3.69 6.83
CA GLN A 313 -13.82 -2.90 6.98
C GLN A 313 -13.61 -1.94 8.15
N GLY A 314 -14.00 -0.66 8.03
CA GLY A 314 -13.93 0.32 9.12
C GLY A 314 -12.54 0.87 9.44
N CYS A 315 -11.47 0.25 8.90
CA CYS A 315 -10.09 0.70 9.14
C CYS A 315 -9.76 1.97 8.37
N MET A 316 -10.27 2.14 7.14
CA MET A 316 -10.08 3.37 6.38
C MET A 316 -10.73 4.57 7.08
N GLU A 317 -11.94 4.37 7.59
CA GLU A 317 -12.66 5.38 8.37
C GLU A 317 -11.90 5.73 9.66
N LEU A 318 -11.36 4.73 10.35
CA LEU A 318 -10.50 4.94 11.52
C LEU A 318 -9.21 5.71 11.16
N MET A 319 -8.59 5.43 10.00
CA MET A 319 -7.40 6.18 9.54
C MET A 319 -7.73 7.63 9.21
N HIS A 320 -8.83 7.88 8.52
CA HIS A 320 -9.26 9.24 8.21
C HIS A 320 -9.51 10.03 9.48
N LYS A 321 -10.24 9.46 10.45
CA LYS A 321 -10.46 10.13 11.73
C LYS A 321 -9.18 10.33 12.54
N SER A 322 -8.26 9.36 12.49
CA SER A 322 -6.92 9.50 13.07
C SER A 322 -6.18 10.70 12.50
N LEU A 323 -6.21 10.88 11.17
CA LEU A 323 -5.60 12.01 10.50
C LEU A 323 -6.28 13.35 10.87
N GLU A 324 -7.60 13.36 11.04
CA GLU A 324 -8.34 14.55 11.48
C GLU A 324 -7.94 14.98 12.90
N MET A 325 -7.78 14.02 13.82
CA MET A 325 -7.48 14.27 15.23
C MET A 325 -6.01 14.54 15.52
N LEU A 326 -5.10 14.09 14.64
CA LEU A 326 -3.67 14.35 14.82
C LEU A 326 -3.34 15.85 14.71
N PRO A 327 -2.38 16.36 15.51
CA PRO A 327 -1.91 17.74 15.34
C PRO A 327 -1.25 17.93 13.97
N GLU A 328 -1.42 19.13 13.39
CA GLU A 328 -1.03 19.43 12.00
C GLU A 328 0.43 19.09 11.68
N ALA A 329 1.33 19.25 12.65
CA ALA A 329 2.76 18.98 12.50
C ALA A 329 3.10 17.51 12.22
N TYR A 330 2.21 16.56 12.55
CA TYR A 330 2.45 15.12 12.42
C TYR A 330 1.67 14.48 11.27
N LYS A 331 0.72 15.21 10.67
CA LYS A 331 -0.18 14.69 9.64
C LYS A 331 0.55 14.22 8.39
N ASP A 332 1.52 15.01 7.92
CA ASP A 332 2.28 14.66 6.71
C ASP A 332 3.04 13.34 6.89
N ALA A 333 3.69 13.13 8.03
CA ALA A 333 4.38 11.86 8.32
C ALA A 333 3.40 10.68 8.43
N PHE A 334 2.23 10.89 9.04
CA PHE A 334 1.20 9.86 9.13
C PHE A 334 0.59 9.48 7.77
N ILE A 335 0.42 10.45 6.87
CA ILE A 335 -0.03 10.22 5.48
C ILE A 335 1.01 9.40 4.72
N GLU A 336 2.30 9.72 4.87
CA GLU A 336 3.35 8.94 4.21
C GLU A 336 3.43 7.50 4.75
N ALA A 337 3.25 7.30 6.06
CA ALA A 337 3.19 5.95 6.64
C ALA A 337 2.06 5.12 6.01
N GLN A 338 0.88 5.72 5.86
CA GLN A 338 -0.28 5.10 5.19
C GLN A 338 0.00 4.76 3.74
N ARG A 339 0.59 5.71 3.01
CA ARG A 339 0.90 5.56 1.59
C ARG A 339 1.89 4.41 1.37
N LEU A 340 2.96 4.36 2.15
CA LEU A 340 3.95 3.29 2.07
C LEU A 340 3.31 1.93 2.35
N ALA A 341 2.51 1.83 3.42
CA ALA A 341 1.79 0.60 3.75
C ALA A 341 0.86 0.14 2.61
N LEU A 342 0.13 1.06 1.98
CA LEU A 342 -0.74 0.76 0.84
C LEU A 342 0.07 0.31 -0.39
N GLU A 343 1.15 1.01 -0.74
CA GLU A 343 2.02 0.68 -1.87
C GLU A 343 2.62 -0.72 -1.74
N LEU A 344 3.09 -1.07 -0.54
CA LEU A 344 3.64 -2.40 -0.24
C LEU A 344 2.59 -3.51 -0.36
N ARG A 345 1.37 -3.27 0.13
CA ARG A 345 0.26 -4.23 0.00
C ARG A 345 -0.16 -4.43 -1.46
N ILE A 346 -0.23 -3.35 -2.24
CA ILE A 346 -0.51 -3.44 -3.68
C ILE A 346 0.59 -4.24 -4.38
N ARG A 347 1.86 -3.97 -4.06
CA ARG A 347 3.01 -4.71 -4.60
C ARG A 347 2.94 -6.19 -4.25
N ALA A 348 2.62 -6.53 -3.01
CA ALA A 348 2.46 -7.91 -2.57
C ALA A 348 1.36 -8.65 -3.36
N VAL A 349 0.29 -7.97 -3.76
CA VAL A 349 -0.73 -8.54 -4.67
C VAL A 349 -0.14 -8.84 -6.05
N TYR A 350 0.63 -7.90 -6.63
CA TYR A 350 1.25 -8.11 -7.94
C TYR A 350 2.36 -9.18 -7.93
N ASP A 351 3.12 -9.31 -6.85
CA ASP A 351 4.18 -10.32 -6.72
C ASP A 351 3.64 -11.76 -6.76
N LYS A 352 2.36 -11.95 -6.43
CA LYS A 352 1.64 -13.24 -6.59
C LYS A 352 1.50 -13.66 -8.05
N ALA A 353 1.61 -12.74 -9.01
CA ALA A 353 1.39 -13.03 -10.44
C ALA A 353 2.31 -14.14 -10.98
N LYS A 354 3.56 -14.25 -10.49
CA LYS A 354 4.49 -15.31 -10.90
C LYS A 354 4.00 -16.69 -10.45
N LYS A 355 3.58 -16.81 -9.18
CA LYS A 355 3.00 -18.04 -8.63
C LYS A 355 1.70 -18.40 -9.33
N ALA A 356 0.83 -17.42 -9.60
CA ALA A 356 -0.41 -17.62 -10.34
C ALA A 356 -0.15 -18.17 -11.75
N LYS A 357 0.80 -17.59 -12.50
CA LYS A 357 1.20 -18.10 -13.82
C LYS A 357 1.72 -19.53 -13.76
N SER A 358 2.47 -19.89 -12.71
CA SER A 358 2.93 -21.27 -12.51
C SER A 358 1.77 -22.25 -12.28
N ILE A 359 0.79 -21.89 -11.44
CA ILE A 359 -0.42 -22.69 -11.21
C ILE A 359 -1.16 -22.93 -12.53
N ILE A 360 -1.35 -21.87 -13.33
CA ILE A 360 -2.03 -21.93 -14.63
C ILE A 360 -1.24 -22.80 -15.61
N ALA A 361 0.09 -22.66 -15.67
CA ALA A 361 0.94 -23.45 -16.56
C ALA A 361 0.87 -24.95 -16.25
N THR A 362 0.90 -25.33 -14.96
CA THR A 362 0.75 -26.73 -14.53
C THR A 362 -0.61 -27.30 -14.94
N ALA A 363 -1.70 -26.56 -14.69
CA ALA A 363 -3.04 -26.98 -15.09
C ALA A 363 -3.19 -27.10 -16.62
N THR A 364 -2.62 -26.15 -17.36
CA THR A 364 -2.59 -26.12 -18.83
C THR A 364 -1.86 -27.33 -19.39
N ALA A 365 -0.68 -27.65 -18.85
CA ALA A 365 0.10 -28.82 -19.26
C ALA A 365 -0.65 -30.13 -18.95
N ALA A 366 -1.28 -30.24 -17.77
CA ALA A 366 -2.09 -31.40 -17.40
C ALA A 366 -3.30 -31.57 -18.33
N ALA A 367 -4.01 -30.49 -18.64
CA ALA A 367 -5.12 -30.51 -19.60
C ALA A 367 -4.68 -30.90 -21.02
N GLY A 368 -3.52 -30.40 -21.46
CA GLY A 368 -2.93 -30.80 -22.74
C GLY A 368 -2.57 -32.29 -22.79
N GLY A 369 -2.09 -32.86 -21.68
CA GLY A 369 -1.82 -34.30 -21.57
C GLY A 369 -3.06 -35.19 -21.73
N ILE A 370 -4.24 -34.70 -21.30
CA ILE A 370 -5.52 -35.43 -21.43
C ILE A 370 -6.03 -35.43 -22.88
N GLY A 371 -5.83 -34.35 -23.63
CA GLY A 371 -6.33 -34.23 -25.01
C GLY A 371 -5.56 -35.01 -26.08
N ALA A 372 -4.66 -35.92 -25.70
CA ALA A 372 -4.00 -36.84 -26.63
C ALA A 372 -4.93 -37.96 -27.13
N THR A 373 -6.14 -38.08 -26.58
CA THR A 373 -7.24 -38.95 -27.06
C THR A 373 -8.36 -38.10 -27.66
N PRO A 374 -9.08 -38.56 -28.71
CA PRO A 374 -10.22 -37.83 -29.25
C PRO A 374 -11.28 -37.63 -28.16
N ILE A 375 -11.63 -36.38 -27.83
CA ILE A 375 -12.54 -36.03 -26.73
C ILE A 375 -14.01 -36.03 -27.22
N PRO A 376 -14.82 -37.07 -26.97
CA PRO A 376 -16.27 -36.95 -26.94
C PRO A 376 -16.71 -36.07 -25.77
N LEU A 377 -17.94 -35.54 -25.81
CA LEU A 377 -18.54 -34.70 -24.76
C LEU A 377 -18.39 -35.28 -23.32
N SER A 378 -18.19 -36.59 -23.18
CA SER A 378 -17.92 -37.30 -21.92
C SER A 378 -16.54 -37.03 -21.30
N ASP A 379 -15.51 -36.64 -22.06
CA ASP A 379 -14.15 -36.42 -21.51
C ASP A 379 -13.98 -35.00 -20.95
N ALA A 380 -14.94 -34.10 -21.16
CA ALA A 380 -15.02 -32.82 -20.46
C ALA A 380 -15.06 -33.00 -18.93
N ALA A 381 -15.58 -34.15 -18.46
CA ALA A 381 -15.57 -34.52 -17.05
C ALA A 381 -14.15 -34.69 -16.46
N LEU A 382 -13.15 -35.03 -17.29
CA LEU A 382 -11.76 -35.18 -16.84
C LEU A 382 -11.03 -33.84 -16.66
N LEU A 383 -11.46 -32.78 -17.36
CA LEU A 383 -10.89 -31.43 -17.23
C LEU A 383 -11.41 -30.69 -15.98
N ILE A 384 -12.64 -31.00 -15.55
CA ILE A 384 -13.30 -30.32 -14.43
C ILE A 384 -12.44 -30.38 -13.15
N PRO A 385 -11.92 -31.55 -12.70
CA PRO A 385 -11.08 -31.62 -11.50
C PRO A 385 -9.83 -30.73 -11.56
N ILE A 386 -9.16 -30.68 -12.73
CA ILE A 386 -7.97 -29.83 -12.93
C ILE A 386 -8.36 -28.36 -12.81
N GLN A 387 -9.46 -27.97 -13.45
CA GLN A 387 -9.92 -26.59 -13.46
C GLN A 387 -10.42 -26.14 -12.07
N VAL A 388 -11.14 -27.00 -11.33
CA VAL A 388 -11.51 -26.75 -9.93
C VAL A 388 -10.27 -26.56 -9.07
N THR A 389 -9.27 -27.43 -9.20
CA THR A 389 -8.02 -27.35 -8.43
C THR A 389 -7.24 -26.07 -8.73
N MET A 390 -7.13 -25.70 -10.01
CA MET A 390 -6.51 -24.45 -10.45
C MET A 390 -7.20 -23.23 -9.86
N ILE A 391 -8.53 -23.18 -9.94
CA ILE A 391 -9.31 -22.05 -9.42
C ILE A 391 -9.20 -21.97 -7.89
N ALA A 392 -9.28 -23.10 -7.18
CA ALA A 392 -9.10 -23.13 -5.73
C ALA A 392 -7.71 -22.66 -5.31
N SER A 393 -6.66 -23.07 -6.04
CA SER A 393 -5.28 -22.64 -5.78
C SER A 393 -5.06 -21.15 -6.06
N LEU A 394 -5.67 -20.61 -7.12
CA LEU A 394 -5.68 -19.17 -7.39
C LEU A 394 -6.46 -18.40 -6.32
N ALA A 395 -7.61 -18.89 -5.89
CA ALA A 395 -8.41 -18.28 -4.83
C ALA A 395 -7.64 -18.21 -3.51
N ALA A 396 -7.01 -19.33 -3.11
CA ALA A 396 -6.17 -19.38 -1.92
C ALA A 396 -4.97 -18.42 -2.03
N LEU A 397 -4.30 -18.36 -3.19
CA LEU A 397 -3.18 -17.45 -3.42
C LEU A 397 -3.57 -15.98 -3.22
N TYR A 398 -4.76 -15.58 -3.68
CA TYR A 398 -5.25 -14.21 -3.56
C TYR A 398 -6.07 -13.93 -2.27
N GLY A 399 -6.18 -14.90 -1.35
CA GLY A 399 -6.86 -14.70 -0.06
C GLY A 399 -8.39 -14.65 -0.15
N LEU A 400 -8.98 -15.35 -1.13
CA LEU A 400 -10.43 -15.44 -1.25
C LEU A 400 -11.00 -16.53 -0.35
N ARG A 401 -12.09 -16.22 0.34
CA ARG A 401 -12.83 -17.19 1.18
C ARG A 401 -13.49 -18.27 0.34
N GLU A 402 -13.70 -19.44 0.95
CA GLU A 402 -14.33 -20.59 0.31
C GLU A 402 -15.73 -20.27 -0.25
N GLU A 403 -16.49 -19.42 0.44
CA GLU A 403 -17.82 -18.99 0.02
C GLU A 403 -17.77 -18.23 -1.31
N ALA A 404 -16.77 -17.37 -1.50
CA ALA A 404 -16.58 -16.62 -2.74
C ALA A 404 -16.30 -17.58 -3.91
N VAL A 405 -15.51 -18.63 -3.68
CA VAL A 405 -15.24 -19.68 -4.67
C VAL A 405 -16.50 -20.47 -5.00
N LYS A 406 -17.26 -20.89 -3.98
CA LYS A 406 -18.48 -21.69 -4.13
C LYS A 406 -19.60 -20.93 -4.84
N GLN A 407 -19.78 -19.66 -4.52
CA GLN A 407 -20.90 -18.85 -5.03
C GLN A 407 -20.65 -18.23 -6.40
N ALA A 408 -19.39 -17.95 -6.74
CA ALA A 408 -19.06 -17.28 -8.00
C ALA A 408 -18.31 -18.16 -9.00
N ALA A 409 -17.24 -18.84 -8.57
CA ALA A 409 -16.36 -19.54 -9.49
C ALA A 409 -16.88 -20.91 -9.93
N LEU A 410 -17.51 -21.70 -9.04
CA LEU A 410 -18.07 -23.02 -9.42
C LEU A 410 -19.25 -22.91 -10.41
N PRO A 411 -20.24 -22.01 -10.21
CA PRO A 411 -21.32 -21.84 -11.18
C PRO A 411 -20.83 -21.35 -12.55
N PHE A 412 -19.77 -20.53 -12.58
CA PHE A 412 -19.12 -20.12 -13.81
C PHE A 412 -18.47 -21.27 -14.56
N LEU A 413 -17.72 -22.11 -13.86
CA LEU A 413 -17.11 -23.30 -14.46
C LEU A 413 -18.16 -24.20 -15.13
N ALA A 414 -19.31 -24.40 -14.47
CA ALA A 414 -20.43 -25.14 -15.04
C ALA A 414 -21.04 -24.47 -16.27
N LYS A 415 -21.21 -23.14 -16.26
CA LYS A 415 -21.72 -22.37 -17.41
C LYS A 415 -20.76 -22.40 -18.59
N VAL A 416 -19.46 -22.24 -18.34
CA VAL A 416 -18.40 -22.37 -19.35
C VAL A 416 -18.51 -23.76 -19.97
N ALA A 417 -18.42 -24.83 -19.18
CA ALA A 417 -18.56 -26.21 -19.67
C ALA A 417 -19.84 -26.42 -20.51
N GLY A 418 -20.98 -25.86 -20.08
CA GLY A 418 -22.25 -25.92 -20.82
C GLY A 418 -22.24 -25.16 -22.15
N ILE A 419 -21.67 -23.95 -22.21
CA ILE A 419 -21.52 -23.21 -23.48
C ILE A 419 -20.65 -23.98 -24.46
N PHE A 420 -19.55 -24.57 -24.02
CA PHE A 420 -18.65 -25.31 -24.90
C PHE A 420 -19.24 -26.66 -25.35
N ALA A 421 -20.07 -27.31 -24.53
CA ALA A 421 -20.84 -28.49 -24.93
C ALA A 421 -21.94 -28.15 -25.95
N ALA A 422 -22.59 -26.99 -25.81
CA ALA A 422 -23.69 -26.55 -26.66
C ALA A 422 -23.25 -25.84 -27.95
N THR A 423 -22.04 -25.26 -27.98
CA THR A 423 -21.53 -24.51 -29.13
C THR A 423 -20.42 -25.27 -29.84
N SER A 424 -20.45 -25.25 -31.16
CA SER A 424 -19.37 -25.79 -31.99
C SER A 424 -18.10 -24.92 -31.93
N LEU A 425 -17.53 -24.64 -30.76
CA LEU A 425 -16.23 -23.96 -30.62
C LEU A 425 -15.10 -24.76 -31.28
N LEU A 426 -15.30 -26.07 -31.48
CA LEU A 426 -14.51 -26.93 -32.38
C LEU A 426 -14.53 -26.50 -33.86
N LYS A 427 -15.57 -25.79 -34.34
CA LYS A 427 -15.71 -25.32 -35.73
C LYS A 427 -15.05 -23.97 -36.01
N LEU A 428 -14.49 -23.31 -34.99
CA LEU A 428 -13.75 -22.04 -35.16
C LEU A 428 -12.27 -22.26 -35.55
N LEU A 429 -11.79 -23.51 -35.48
CA LEU A 429 -10.49 -23.91 -36.01
C LEU A 429 -10.71 -24.65 -37.34
N PRO A 430 -10.28 -24.09 -38.49
CA PRO A 430 -10.45 -24.77 -39.76
C PRO A 430 -9.47 -25.96 -39.81
N VAL A 431 -10.01 -27.18 -39.85
CA VAL A 431 -9.41 -28.40 -40.45
C VAL A 431 -8.38 -29.20 -39.59
N LEU A 432 -8.74 -30.47 -39.29
CA LEU A 432 -7.93 -31.72 -39.08
C LEU A 432 -7.18 -32.04 -37.74
N GLY A 433 -7.46 -33.23 -37.17
CA GLY A 433 -6.49 -34.12 -36.50
C GLY A 433 -6.54 -34.30 -34.97
N SER A 434 -6.14 -35.49 -34.46
CA SER A 434 -6.10 -35.87 -33.04
C SER A 434 -5.05 -35.13 -32.19
N ALA A 435 -4.02 -34.55 -32.80
CA ALA A 435 -2.99 -33.75 -32.11
C ALA A 435 -3.50 -32.35 -31.68
N VAL A 436 -4.62 -31.88 -32.23
CA VAL A 436 -5.20 -30.55 -31.93
C VAL A 436 -6.05 -30.55 -30.65
N ASN A 437 -6.57 -31.70 -30.21
CA ASN A 437 -7.42 -31.78 -29.02
C ASN A 437 -6.68 -31.45 -27.72
N ALA A 438 -5.41 -31.85 -27.61
CA ALA A 438 -4.50 -31.45 -26.54
C ALA A 438 -4.25 -29.94 -26.52
N ALA A 439 -3.98 -29.35 -27.69
CA ALA A 439 -3.73 -27.92 -27.82
C ALA A 439 -4.96 -27.08 -27.49
N VAL A 440 -6.15 -27.52 -27.90
CA VAL A 440 -7.43 -26.87 -27.57
C VAL A 440 -7.72 -26.94 -26.07
N ALA A 441 -7.59 -28.12 -25.46
CA ALA A 441 -7.79 -28.30 -24.02
C ALA A 441 -6.81 -27.47 -23.18
N ALA A 442 -5.54 -27.41 -23.60
CA ALA A 442 -4.53 -26.55 -23.01
C ALA A 442 -4.88 -25.06 -23.18
N SER A 443 -5.25 -24.63 -24.38
CA SER A 443 -5.58 -23.22 -24.68
C SER A 443 -6.78 -22.73 -23.86
N ILE A 444 -7.84 -23.53 -23.76
CA ILE A 444 -9.00 -23.22 -22.93
C ILE A 444 -8.61 -23.12 -21.45
N THR A 445 -7.84 -24.09 -20.96
CA THR A 445 -7.41 -24.12 -19.55
C THR A 445 -6.52 -22.92 -19.22
N GLY A 446 -5.58 -22.57 -20.11
CA GLY A 446 -4.72 -21.39 -19.96
C GLY A 446 -5.50 -20.09 -19.99
N ALA A 447 -6.40 -19.91 -20.97
CA ALA A 447 -7.24 -18.73 -21.08
C ALA A 447 -8.15 -18.57 -19.85
N MET A 448 -8.79 -19.64 -19.39
CA MET A 448 -9.63 -19.59 -18.19
C MET A 448 -8.81 -19.30 -16.94
N GLY A 449 -7.63 -19.91 -16.80
CA GLY A 449 -6.72 -19.63 -15.70
C GLY A 449 -6.33 -18.15 -15.64
N LEU A 450 -6.01 -17.53 -16.77
CA LEU A 450 -5.71 -16.10 -16.86
C LEU A 450 -6.93 -15.22 -16.57
N TYR A 451 -8.10 -15.59 -17.08
CA TYR A 451 -9.35 -14.87 -16.83
C TYR A 451 -9.69 -14.85 -15.33
N VAL A 452 -9.62 -16.01 -14.68
CA VAL A 452 -9.86 -16.15 -13.24
C VAL A 452 -8.81 -15.42 -12.42
N LYS A 453 -7.52 -15.58 -12.76
CA LYS A 453 -6.43 -14.82 -12.14
C LYS A 453 -6.71 -13.32 -12.17
N ASN A 454 -7.05 -12.76 -13.33
CA ASN A 454 -7.25 -11.32 -13.47
C ASN A 454 -8.43 -10.82 -12.63
N ASN A 455 -9.52 -11.57 -12.57
CA ASN A 455 -10.65 -11.24 -11.70
C ASN A 455 -10.28 -11.28 -10.21
N PHE A 456 -9.55 -12.31 -9.77
CA PHE A 456 -9.10 -12.42 -8.37
C PHE A 456 -8.07 -11.36 -7.98
N GLU A 457 -7.16 -11.02 -8.89
CA GLU A 457 -6.19 -9.94 -8.71
C GLU A 457 -6.89 -8.58 -8.58
N GLN A 458 -7.84 -8.27 -9.47
CA GLN A 458 -8.63 -7.02 -9.37
C GLN A 458 -9.45 -6.96 -8.09
N TYR A 459 -10.08 -8.07 -7.70
CA TYR A 459 -10.80 -8.16 -6.44
C TYR A 459 -9.88 -7.87 -5.24
N ALA A 460 -8.70 -8.52 -5.20
CA ALA A 460 -7.71 -8.30 -4.13
C ALA A 460 -7.19 -6.85 -4.11
N LEU A 461 -6.95 -6.23 -5.28
CA LEU A 461 -6.51 -4.85 -5.39
C LEU A 461 -7.58 -3.86 -4.91
N ALA A 462 -8.83 -4.01 -5.34
CA ALA A 462 -9.94 -3.16 -4.91
C ALA A 462 -10.10 -3.23 -3.38
N LYS A 463 -10.03 -4.44 -2.84
CA LYS A 463 -10.09 -4.69 -1.40
C LYS A 463 -8.94 -3.96 -0.67
N VAL A 464 -7.69 -4.05 -1.17
CA VAL A 464 -6.52 -3.42 -0.55
C VAL A 464 -6.62 -1.90 -0.55
N LYS A 465 -7.19 -1.33 -1.61
CA LYS A 465 -7.41 0.11 -1.75
C LYS A 465 -8.63 0.63 -0.99
N GLY A 466 -9.43 -0.24 -0.38
CA GLY A 466 -10.70 0.13 0.23
C GLY A 466 -11.76 0.58 -0.80
N GLU A 467 -11.60 0.19 -2.06
CA GLU A 467 -12.55 0.45 -3.13
C GLU A 467 -13.69 -0.59 -3.08
N PRO A 468 -14.89 -0.28 -3.58
CA PRO A 468 -15.94 -1.28 -3.76
C PRO A 468 -15.40 -2.47 -4.53
N THR A 469 -15.45 -3.65 -3.93
CA THR A 469 -14.95 -4.86 -4.58
C THR A 469 -15.82 -5.18 -5.79
N PRO A 470 -15.23 -5.41 -6.98
CA PRO A 470 -16.01 -5.80 -8.14
C PRO A 470 -16.72 -7.13 -7.84
N GLU A 471 -17.98 -7.24 -8.26
CA GLU A 471 -18.58 -8.57 -8.36
C GLU A 471 -17.72 -9.42 -9.29
N PHE A 472 -17.56 -10.69 -8.96
CA PHE A 472 -16.85 -11.60 -9.84
C PHE A 472 -17.59 -11.66 -11.18
N SER A 473 -17.00 -11.02 -12.21
CA SER A 473 -17.56 -10.92 -13.56
C SER A 473 -17.41 -12.24 -14.32
N PHE A 474 -17.69 -13.34 -13.66
CA PHE A 474 -17.62 -14.68 -14.22
C PHE A 474 -18.83 -14.96 -15.10
N ASN A 475 -18.88 -14.26 -16.23
CA ASN A 475 -19.87 -14.41 -17.28
C ASN A 475 -19.24 -15.16 -18.45
N ALA A 476 -19.92 -16.20 -18.93
CA ALA A 476 -19.43 -17.03 -20.01
C ALA A 476 -19.36 -16.30 -21.37
N GLU A 477 -20.14 -15.23 -21.57
CA GLU A 477 -20.05 -14.35 -22.74
C GLU A 477 -18.81 -13.45 -22.69
N LEU A 478 -18.51 -12.86 -21.52
CA LEU A 478 -17.27 -12.12 -21.30
C LEU A 478 -16.03 -13.02 -21.43
N PHE A 479 -16.12 -14.25 -20.91
CA PHE A 479 -15.08 -15.25 -21.12
C PHE A 479 -14.88 -15.59 -22.60
N LYS A 480 -15.96 -15.75 -23.37
CA LYS A 480 -15.88 -15.98 -24.83
C LYS A 480 -15.18 -14.83 -25.56
N GLN A 481 -15.48 -13.59 -25.18
CA GLN A 481 -14.79 -12.41 -25.73
C GLN A 481 -13.29 -12.43 -25.37
N PHE A 482 -12.97 -12.67 -24.10
CA PHE A 482 -11.59 -12.80 -23.63
C PHE A 482 -10.83 -13.93 -24.34
N PHE A 483 -11.46 -15.09 -24.52
CA PHE A 483 -10.88 -16.24 -25.20
C PHE A 483 -10.49 -15.94 -26.65
N ASN A 484 -11.39 -15.26 -27.39
CA ASN A 484 -11.11 -14.85 -28.77
C ASN A 484 -9.91 -13.89 -28.87
N GLU A 485 -9.70 -13.02 -27.87
CA GLU A 485 -8.52 -12.14 -27.81
C GLU A 485 -7.25 -12.89 -27.42
N TYR A 486 -7.37 -13.85 -26.51
CA TYR A 486 -6.27 -14.74 -26.10
C TYR A 486 -5.71 -15.52 -27.29
N GLU A 487 -6.57 -16.12 -28.11
CA GLU A 487 -6.14 -16.88 -29.31
C GLU A 487 -5.42 -15.99 -30.34
N LYS A 488 -5.92 -14.76 -30.57
CA LYS A 488 -5.26 -13.80 -31.46
C LYS A 488 -3.85 -13.43 -31.01
N LYS A 489 -3.58 -13.44 -29.71
CA LYS A 489 -2.27 -13.14 -29.12
C LYS A 489 -1.33 -14.34 -29.07
N SER A 490 -1.83 -15.57 -29.11
CA SER A 490 -1.02 -16.79 -29.15
C SER A 490 -0.61 -17.21 -30.57
N LEU A 491 -1.25 -16.64 -31.59
CA LEU A 491 -0.97 -16.89 -33.02
C LEU A 491 0.00 -15.88 -33.65
N ASN A 492 0.37 -14.83 -32.92
CA ASN A 492 1.43 -13.85 -33.25
C ASN A 492 2.57 -13.99 -32.24
#